data_AF-A0AAV6M6C7-F1
#
_entry.id   AF-A0AAV6M6C7-F1
#
_cell.length_a   1.000
_cell.length_b   1.000
_cell.length_c   1.000
_cell.angle_alpha   90.00
_cell.angle_beta   90.00
_cell.angle_gamma   90.00
#
_symmetry.space_group_name_H-M   'P 1'
#
loop_
_entity.id
_entity.type
_entity.pdbx_description
1 polymer ?
#
loop_
_entity_poly.entity_id
_entity_poly.type
_entity_poly.pdbx_seq_one_letter_code
_entity_poly.pdbx_strand_id
1 'polypeptide(L)'
;MEEGTDIGSELFAAIEGLRMAVVVISEHYASLRWCLAELAKILECREHMGMKIMPIFYKVDPSDVNEARFGEDDLKVLQWWKALFEIAG
;
A
#
# COMPACT_ATOMS: atom_id res chain seq x y z
N MET A 1 10.01 -18.73 -16.42
CA MET A 1 9.83 -18.48 -14.97
C MET A 1 11.16 -17.95 -14.47
N GLU A 2 11.37 -16.67 -14.68
CA GLU A 2 12.42 -15.86 -14.08
C GLU A 2 11.79 -14.49 -13.82
N GLU A 3 12.36 -13.70 -12.92
CA GLU A 3 11.91 -12.35 -12.51
C GLU A 3 10.87 -12.33 -11.37
N GLY A 4 11.35 -12.10 -10.15
CA GLY A 4 10.47 -11.75 -9.04
C GLY A 4 11.13 -11.74 -7.65
N THR A 5 12.20 -12.50 -7.45
CA THR A 5 12.82 -12.61 -6.12
C THR A 5 13.84 -11.52 -5.81
N ASP A 6 14.59 -11.05 -6.81
CA ASP A 6 15.68 -10.07 -6.61
C ASP A 6 15.16 -8.62 -6.54
N ILE A 7 14.19 -8.30 -7.41
CA ILE A 7 13.55 -6.98 -7.49
C ILE A 7 12.79 -6.66 -6.19
N GLY A 8 12.16 -7.66 -5.57
CA GLY A 8 11.42 -7.45 -4.33
C GLY A 8 12.32 -6.98 -3.20
N SER A 9 13.47 -7.62 -2.99
CA SER A 9 14.43 -7.22 -1.94
C SER A 9 15.03 -5.84 -2.17
N GLU A 10 15.41 -5.51 -3.40
CA GLU A 10 15.95 -4.18 -3.72
C GLU A 10 14.88 -3.08 -3.58
N LEU A 11 13.64 -3.37 -3.97
CA LEU A 11 12.52 -2.44 -3.82
C LEU A 11 12.19 -2.17 -2.34
N PHE A 12 12.18 -3.20 -1.50
CA PHE A 12 11.93 -3.00 -0.07
C PHE A 12 13.05 -2.20 0.61
N ALA A 13 14.32 -2.46 0.27
CA ALA A 13 15.44 -1.65 0.75
C ALA A 13 15.35 -0.19 0.26
N ALA A 14 14.93 0.02 -0.99
CA ALA A 14 14.69 1.35 -1.52
C ALA A 14 13.58 2.08 -0.74
N ILE A 15 12.45 1.42 -0.46
CA ILE A 15 11.33 1.99 0.31
C ILE A 15 11.79 2.46 1.70
N GLU A 16 12.63 1.68 2.39
CA GLU A 16 13.19 2.07 3.70
C GLU A 16 14.05 3.35 3.64
N GLY A 17 14.70 3.61 2.49
CA GLY A 17 15.48 4.83 2.26
C GLY A 17 14.65 6.06 1.87
N LEU A 18 13.35 5.91 1.61
CA LEU A 18 12.50 7.00 1.14
C LEU A 18 11.98 7.88 2.28
N ARG A 19 11.86 9.17 2.00
CA ARG A 19 11.22 10.16 2.91
C ARG A 19 9.73 10.33 2.63
N MET A 20 9.29 9.95 1.43
CA MET A 20 7.90 10.06 0.99
C MET A 20 7.58 9.00 -0.06
N ALA A 21 6.36 8.47 -0.01
CA ALA A 21 5.81 7.55 -1.00
C ALA A 21 4.49 8.10 -1.57
N VAL A 22 4.29 7.93 -2.88
CA VAL A 22 3.01 8.19 -3.55
C VAL A 22 2.39 6.84 -3.89
N VAL A 23 1.21 6.57 -3.35
CA VAL A 23 0.52 5.28 -3.52
C VAL A 23 -0.66 5.47 -4.46
N VAL A 24 -0.60 4.89 -5.66
CA VAL A 24 -1.68 4.97 -6.65
C VAL A 24 -2.59 3.76 -6.53
N ILE A 25 -3.75 3.96 -5.92
CA ILE A 25 -4.78 2.93 -5.75
C ILE A 25 -5.68 2.95 -6.99
N SER A 26 -5.76 1.83 -7.69
CA SER A 26 -6.58 1.63 -8.87
C SER A 26 -7.45 0.37 -8.75
N GLU A 27 -8.34 0.14 -9.72
CA GLU A 27 -9.38 -0.91 -9.66
C GLU A 27 -8.83 -2.33 -9.39
N HIS A 28 -7.57 -2.60 -9.75
CA HIS A 28 -6.94 -3.91 -9.60
C HIS A 28 -5.78 -3.92 -8.61
N TYR A 29 -5.60 -2.85 -7.84
CA TYR A 29 -4.46 -2.69 -6.93
C TYR A 29 -4.31 -3.87 -5.95
N ALA A 30 -5.40 -4.31 -5.32
CA ALA A 30 -5.36 -5.45 -4.41
C ALA A 30 -5.43 -6.83 -5.07
N SER A 31 -5.68 -6.90 -6.37
CA SER A 31 -5.60 -8.18 -7.09
C SER A 31 -4.15 -8.64 -7.28
N LEU A 32 -3.19 -7.73 -7.17
CA LEU A 32 -1.77 -8.00 -7.29
C LEU A 32 -1.16 -8.20 -5.90
N ARG A 33 -0.79 -9.45 -5.58
CA ARG A 33 -0.15 -9.80 -4.29
C ARG A 33 1.05 -8.92 -3.95
N TRP A 34 1.81 -8.51 -4.96
CA TRP A 34 2.96 -7.62 -4.81
C TRP A 34 2.58 -6.21 -4.33
N CYS A 35 1.51 -5.61 -4.86
CA CYS A 35 1.08 -4.27 -4.45
C CYS A 35 0.68 -4.21 -2.98
N LEU A 36 0.09 -5.28 -2.44
CA LEU A 36 -0.25 -5.37 -1.01
C LEU A 36 1.00 -5.50 -0.13
N ALA A 37 2.01 -6.24 -0.57
CA ALA A 37 3.27 -6.37 0.16
C ALA A 37 4.07 -5.05 0.17
N GLU A 38 4.11 -4.34 -0.97
CA GLU A 38 4.72 -3.01 -1.07
C GLU A 38 3.99 -2.00 -0.16
N LEU A 39 2.67 -1.97 -0.19
CA LEU A 39 1.85 -1.10 0.66
C LEU A 39 2.11 -1.37 2.15
N ALA A 40 2.21 -2.65 2.54
CA ALA A 40 2.53 -3.03 3.92
C ALA A 40 3.86 -2.43 4.37
N LYS A 41 4.91 -2.53 3.54
CA LYS A 41 6.22 -1.98 3.90
C LYS A 41 6.21 -0.46 3.97
N ILE A 42 5.50 0.20 3.05
CA ILE A 42 5.35 1.66 3.07
C ILE A 42 4.69 2.11 4.39
N LEU A 43 3.66 1.39 4.85
CA LEU A 43 2.97 1.73 6.09
C LEU A 43 3.83 1.46 7.33
N GLU A 44 4.60 0.38 7.34
CA GLU A 44 5.63 0.12 8.36
C GLU A 44 6.65 1.27 8.44
N CYS A 45 7.17 1.72 7.29
CA CYS A 45 8.10 2.85 7.22
C CYS A 45 7.45 4.17 7.67
N ARG A 46 6.15 4.38 7.44
CA ARG A 46 5.43 5.54 8.02
C ARG A 46 5.41 5.48 9.53
N GLU A 47 5.03 4.34 10.11
CA GLU A 47 4.90 4.20 11.58
C GLU A 47 6.26 4.30 12.27
N HIS A 48 7.28 3.62 11.76
CA HIS A 48 8.58 3.51 12.42
C HIS A 48 9.58 4.60 12.03
N MET A 49 9.48 5.15 10.81
CA MET A 49 10.46 6.09 10.27
C MET A 49 9.87 7.47 9.96
N GLY A 50 8.56 7.66 10.16
CA GLY A 50 7.90 8.95 9.89
C GLY A 50 7.79 9.28 8.40
N MET A 51 7.85 8.27 7.52
CA MET A 51 7.69 8.47 6.09
C MET A 51 6.33 9.11 5.76
N LYS A 52 6.33 10.13 4.89
CA LYS A 52 5.09 10.75 4.40
C LYS A 52 4.46 9.89 3.31
N ILE A 53 3.14 9.72 3.33
CA ILE A 53 2.42 8.98 2.31
C ILE A 53 1.41 9.91 1.64
N MET A 54 1.31 9.88 0.31
CA MET A 54 0.26 10.57 -0.45
C MET A 54 -0.51 9.56 -1.29
N PRO A 55 -1.76 9.21 -0.92
CA PRO A 55 -2.59 8.35 -1.75
C PRO A 55 -3.17 9.10 -2.95
N ILE A 56 -3.26 8.42 -4.09
CA ILE A 56 -3.97 8.85 -5.30
C ILE A 56 -4.96 7.75 -5.66
N PHE A 57 -6.24 8.10 -5.71
CA PHE A 57 -7.31 7.19 -6.15
C PHE A 57 -7.53 7.38 -7.65
N TYR A 58 -7.15 6.39 -8.45
CA TYR A 58 -7.27 6.44 -9.90
C TYR A 58 -8.39 5.53 -10.38
N LYS A 59 -9.45 6.15 -10.92
CA LYS A 59 -10.64 5.46 -11.46
C LYS A 59 -11.28 4.49 -10.46
N VAL A 60 -11.14 4.77 -9.18
CA VAL A 60 -11.82 4.08 -8.09
C VAL A 60 -12.47 5.13 -7.21
N ASP A 61 -13.70 4.90 -6.80
CA ASP A 61 -14.28 5.69 -5.72
C ASP A 61 -13.58 5.27 -4.41
N PRO A 62 -13.10 6.20 -3.58
CA PRO A 62 -12.59 5.87 -2.25
C PRO A 62 -13.58 5.00 -1.45
N SER A 63 -14.88 5.16 -1.67
CA SER A 63 -15.97 4.38 -1.05
C SER A 63 -16.07 2.94 -1.59
N ASP A 64 -15.60 2.69 -2.81
CA ASP A 64 -15.54 1.35 -3.44
C ASP A 64 -14.36 0.51 -2.92
N VAL A 65 -13.44 1.14 -2.18
CA VAL A 65 -12.36 0.48 -1.47
C VAL A 65 -12.88 0.02 -0.10
N ASN A 66 -13.57 -1.11 -0.07
CA ASN A 66 -14.15 -1.67 1.16
C ASN A 66 -13.82 -3.18 1.35
N GLU A 67 -14.06 -3.70 2.55
CA GLU A 67 -13.82 -5.10 2.94
C GLU A 67 -14.36 -6.13 1.93
N ALA A 68 -15.51 -5.84 1.30
CA ALA A 68 -16.19 -6.77 0.39
C ALA A 68 -15.46 -6.97 -0.95
N ARG A 69 -14.59 -6.04 -1.37
CA ARG A 69 -13.76 -6.19 -2.59
C ARG A 69 -12.33 -6.65 -2.31
N PHE A 70 -11.83 -6.44 -1.08
CA PHE A 70 -10.43 -6.65 -0.73
C PHE A 70 -10.19 -7.89 0.14
N GLY A 71 -11.26 -8.57 0.58
CA GLY A 71 -11.20 -9.83 1.32
C GLY A 71 -11.18 -9.64 2.83
N GLU A 72 -11.96 -10.46 3.54
CA GLU A 72 -12.27 -10.35 4.98
C GLU A 72 -11.10 -10.74 5.91
N ASP A 73 -10.04 -11.38 5.39
CA ASP A 73 -8.99 -12.01 6.22
C ASP A 73 -7.79 -11.12 6.56
N ASP A 74 -7.63 -9.96 5.93
CA ASP A 74 -6.54 -9.05 6.27
C ASP A 74 -7.04 -7.91 7.15
N LEU A 75 -7.05 -8.15 8.46
CA LEU A 75 -7.13 -7.11 9.50
C LEU A 75 -6.19 -5.92 9.22
N LYS A 76 -5.10 -6.19 8.49
CA LYS A 76 -4.14 -5.24 7.94
C LYS A 76 -4.76 -4.29 6.92
N VAL A 77 -5.59 -4.76 5.99
CA VAL A 77 -6.27 -3.91 4.98
C VAL A 77 -7.16 -2.86 5.67
N LEU A 78 -7.85 -3.24 6.74
CA LEU A 78 -8.64 -2.31 7.55
C LEU A 78 -7.80 -1.30 8.32
N GLN A 79 -6.68 -1.73 8.90
CA GLN A 79 -5.73 -0.83 9.56
C GLN A 79 -5.11 0.13 8.54
N TRP A 80 -4.74 -0.35 7.37
CA TRP A 80 -4.19 0.44 6.26
C TRP A 80 -5.21 1.46 5.77
N TRP A 81 -6.49 1.10 5.74
CA TRP A 81 -7.55 2.02 5.34
C TRP A 81 -7.77 3.15 6.33
N LYS A 82 -7.82 2.83 7.63
CA LYS A 82 -7.83 3.86 8.69
C LYS A 82 -6.62 4.77 8.57
N ALA A 83 -5.43 4.19 8.37
CA ALA A 83 -4.19 4.92 8.22
C ALA A 83 -4.20 5.86 6.99
N LEU A 84 -4.77 5.43 5.85
CA LEU A 84 -4.88 6.24 4.64
C LEU A 84 -5.92 7.36 4.78
N PHE A 85 -7.06 7.07 5.42
CA PHE A 85 -8.08 8.09 5.70
C PHE A 85 -7.60 9.16 6.68
N GLU A 86 -6.82 8.78 7.69
CA GLU A 86 -6.20 9.73 8.62
C GLU A 86 -5.14 10.64 7.98
N ILE A 87 -4.58 10.27 6.82
CA ILE A 87 -3.64 11.13 6.08
C ILE A 87 -4.37 12.05 5.10
N ALA A 88 -5.50 11.60 4.56
CA ALA A 88 -6.27 12.32 3.56
C ALA A 88 -7.20 13.41 4.14
N GLY A 89 -7.40 13.43 5.46
CA GLY A 89 -8.10 14.47 6.22
C GLY A 89 -7.17 15.25 7.14
#